data_AF-A0A6N1XF95-F1
#
_entry.id   AF-A0A6N1XF95-F1
#
_cell.length_a   1.000
_cell.length_b   1.000
_cell.length_c   1.000
_cell.angle_alpha   90.00
_cell.angle_beta   90.00
_cell.angle_gamma   90.00
#
_symmetry.space_group_name_H-M   'P 1'
#
loop_
_entity.id
_entity.type
_entity.pdbx_description
1 polymer ?
#
loop_
_entity_poly.entity_id
_entity_poly.type
_entity_poly.pdbx_seq_one_letter_code
_entity_poly.pdbx_strand_id
1 'polypeptide(L)'
;MQLIVSGVVFYVAQLAMVGYMAMLIQRMSLGRDHDPGYDSAYALAAIAPVPLWLASLSLLVPSIPFVVAVGAVAWVASIMLIRHGVRPLLHISDEKTAHYVANVVTGAGIIDWIGLLVVCAMLLSILLGVWTAMI
;
A
#
# COMPACT_ATOMS: atom_id res chain seq x y z
N MET A 1 15.38 -3.37 -21.98
CA MET A 1 14.04 -2.84 -22.29
C MET A 1 12.94 -3.44 -21.41
N GLN A 2 12.90 -4.77 -21.21
CA GLN A 2 11.87 -5.43 -20.41
C GLN A 2 11.78 -4.98 -18.93
N LEU A 3 12.91 -4.75 -18.25
CA LEU A 3 12.94 -4.25 -16.86
C LEU A 3 12.33 -2.84 -16.70
N ILE A 4 12.47 -1.99 -17.73
CA ILE A 4 11.91 -0.64 -17.70
C ILE A 4 10.39 -0.71 -17.85
N VAL A 5 9.89 -1.57 -18.76
CA VAL A 5 8.45 -1.77 -18.97
C VAL A 5 7.80 -2.31 -17.70
N SER A 6 8.38 -3.33 -17.06
CA SER A 6 7.84 -3.87 -15.80
C SER A 6 7.86 -2.83 -14.68
N GLY A 7 8.92 -2.03 -14.56
CA GLY A 7 9.01 -0.92 -13.61
C GLY A 7 7.93 0.14 -13.81
N VAL A 8 7.68 0.56 -15.06
CA VAL A 8 6.64 1.55 -15.39
C VAL A 8 5.24 1.00 -15.09
N VAL A 9 4.95 -0.24 -15.49
CA VAL A 9 3.66 -0.88 -15.20
C VAL A 9 3.43 -0.99 -13.70
N PHE A 10 4.44 -1.41 -12.94
CA PHE A 10 4.36 -1.51 -11.49
C PHE A 10 4.15 -0.15 -10.82
N TYR A 11 4.80 0.90 -11.31
CA TYR A 11 4.61 2.26 -10.80
C TYR A 11 3.19 2.78 -11.05
N VAL A 12 2.68 2.64 -12.27
CA VAL A 12 1.31 3.07 -12.62
C VAL A 12 0.27 2.27 -11.85
N ALA A 13 0.47 0.97 -11.68
CA ALA A 13 -0.41 0.12 -10.88
C ALA A 13 -0.50 0.58 -9.43
N GLN A 14 0.64 0.95 -8.81
CA GLN A 14 0.66 1.47 -7.44
C GLN A 14 -0.09 2.82 -7.34
N LEU A 15 0.11 3.74 -8.28
CA LEU A 15 -0.61 5.02 -8.28
C LEU A 15 -2.13 4.83 -8.42
N ALA A 16 -2.55 3.93 -9.31
CA ALA A 16 -3.96 3.57 -9.46
C ALA A 16 -4.54 2.98 -8.16
N MET A 17 -3.75 2.14 -7.46
CA MET A 17 -4.16 1.54 -6.20
C MET A 17 -4.35 2.57 -5.09
N VAL A 18 -3.45 3.56 -4.99
CA VAL A 18 -3.59 4.67 -4.03
C VAL A 18 -4.87 5.44 -4.28
N GLY A 19 -5.17 5.77 -5.55
CA GLY A 19 -6.42 6.43 -5.92
C GLY A 19 -7.67 5.58 -5.62
N TYR A 20 -7.58 4.27 -5.84
CA TYR A 20 -8.63 3.31 -5.48
C TYR A 20 -8.87 3.24 -3.97
N MET A 21 -7.80 3.18 -3.16
CA MET A 21 -7.91 3.21 -1.70
C MET A 21 -8.50 4.51 -1.17
N ALA A 22 -8.13 5.64 -1.76
CA ALA A 22 -8.75 6.92 -1.42
C ALA A 22 -10.28 6.88 -1.60
N MET A 23 -10.76 6.33 -2.73
CA MET A 23 -12.19 6.14 -2.96
C MET A 23 -12.83 5.19 -1.94
N LEU A 24 -12.15 4.09 -1.59
CA LEU A 24 -12.63 3.13 -0.60
C LEU A 24 -12.75 3.79 0.80
N ILE A 25 -11.72 4.51 1.24
CA ILE A 25 -11.69 5.24 2.51
C ILE A 25 -12.83 6.26 2.59
N GLN A 26 -13.01 7.04 1.52
CA GLN A 26 -14.08 8.03 1.45
C GLN A 26 -15.45 7.36 1.54
N ARG A 27 -15.70 6.30 0.76
CA ARG A 27 -16.98 5.57 0.77
C ARG A 27 -17.29 4.95 2.14
N MET A 28 -16.29 4.41 2.81
CA MET A 28 -16.43 3.82 4.15
C MET A 28 -16.77 4.87 5.21
N SER A 29 -16.25 6.10 5.05
CA SER A 29 -16.54 7.22 5.93
C SER A 29 -17.94 7.78 5.66
N LEU A 30 -18.32 7.93 4.38
CA LEU A 30 -19.66 8.38 3.96
C LEU A 30 -20.77 7.45 4.46
N GLY A 31 -20.53 6.13 4.47
CA GLY A 31 -21.45 5.15 5.03
C GLY A 31 -21.65 5.25 6.56
N ARG A 32 -20.94 6.17 7.23
CA ARG A 32 -21.02 6.48 8.66
C ARG A 32 -21.37 7.95 8.93
N ASP A 33 -22.04 8.60 7.98
CA ASP A 33 -22.45 10.01 8.04
C ASP A 33 -21.28 11.00 8.25
N HIS A 34 -20.07 10.64 7.80
CA HIS A 34 -18.91 11.51 7.85
C HIS A 34 -18.28 11.67 6.46
N ASP A 35 -18.22 12.89 5.94
CA ASP A 35 -17.51 13.18 4.69
C ASP A 35 -16.14 13.80 4.98
N PRO A 36 -15.04 13.03 4.86
CA PRO A 36 -13.70 13.58 5.04
C PRO A 36 -13.21 14.37 3.84
N GLY A 37 -13.90 14.34 2.69
CA GLY A 37 -13.37 14.79 1.41
C GLY A 37 -12.38 13.81 0.78
N TYR A 38 -12.28 13.84 -0.55
CA TYR A 38 -11.39 12.95 -1.30
C TYR A 38 -9.91 13.25 -1.02
N ASP A 39 -9.54 14.52 -0.84
CA ASP A 39 -8.15 14.93 -0.61
C ASP A 39 -7.57 14.35 0.68
N SER A 40 -8.35 14.39 1.76
CA SER A 40 -8.00 13.78 3.04
C SER A 40 -7.90 12.25 2.96
N ALA A 41 -8.84 11.62 2.26
CA ALA A 41 -8.82 10.19 2.02
C ALA A 41 -7.61 9.77 1.17
N TYR A 42 -7.26 10.55 0.16
CA TYR A 42 -6.09 10.36 -0.68
C TYR A 42 -4.79 10.57 0.08
N ALA A 43 -4.70 11.59 0.94
CA ALA A 43 -3.55 11.80 1.80
C ALA A 43 -3.28 10.60 2.71
N LEU A 44 -4.33 10.04 3.33
CA LEU A 44 -4.23 8.83 4.15
C LEU A 44 -3.80 7.61 3.32
N ALA A 45 -4.40 7.41 2.14
CA ALA A 45 -4.06 6.31 1.24
C ALA A 45 -2.61 6.39 0.75
N ALA A 46 -2.10 7.61 0.48
CA ALA A 46 -0.76 7.84 -0.03
C ALA A 46 0.33 7.71 1.05
N ILE A 47 0.07 8.13 2.29
CA ILE A 47 1.04 8.04 3.39
C ILE A 47 1.16 6.61 3.95
N ALA A 48 0.07 5.83 3.95
CA ALA A 48 0.05 4.47 4.49
C ALA A 48 1.15 3.54 3.93
N PRO A 49 1.40 3.45 2.61
CA PRO A 49 2.43 2.57 2.06
C PRO A 49 3.86 3.13 2.14
N VAL A 50 4.07 4.38 2.55
CA VAL A 50 5.42 5.02 2.56
C VAL A 50 6.48 4.21 3.30
N PRO A 51 6.22 3.65 4.51
CA PRO A 51 7.21 2.83 5.20
C PRO A 51 7.60 1.58 4.40
N LEU A 52 6.64 0.96 3.71
CA LEU A 52 6.88 -0.23 2.88
C LEU A 52 7.73 0.11 1.65
N TRP A 53 7.50 1.27 1.03
CA TRP A 53 8.37 1.75 -0.05
C TRP A 53 9.79 2.01 0.43
N LEU A 54 9.95 2.64 1.60
CA LEU A 54 11.27 2.87 2.19
C LEU A 54 11.98 1.57 2.58
N ALA A 55 11.23 0.52 2.93
CA ALA A 55 11.82 -0.80 3.24
C ALA A 55 12.59 -1.39 2.05
N SER A 56 12.24 -1.04 0.80
CA SER A 56 12.97 -1.50 -0.39
C SER A 56 14.44 -1.06 -0.40
N LEU A 57 14.79 0.04 0.28
CA LEU A 57 16.17 0.51 0.42
C LEU A 57 17.04 -0.48 1.22
N SER A 58 16.44 -1.33 2.04
CA SER A 58 17.18 -2.37 2.77
C SER A 58 17.81 -3.41 1.84
N LEU A 59 17.28 -3.58 0.62
CA LEU A 59 17.84 -4.48 -0.39
C LEU A 59 19.22 -4.05 -0.89
N LEU A 60 19.63 -2.81 -0.63
CA LEU A 60 21.00 -2.33 -0.89
C LEU A 60 22.02 -2.99 0.05
N VAL A 61 21.57 -3.55 1.17
CA VAL A 61 22.41 -4.30 2.13
C VAL A 61 22.25 -5.79 1.85
N PRO A 62 23.34 -6.52 1.51
CA PRO A 62 23.29 -7.93 1.13
C PRO A 62 23.16 -8.85 2.37
N SER A 63 22.11 -8.66 3.17
CA SER A 63 21.84 -9.49 4.35
C SER A 63 20.34 -9.73 4.52
N ILE A 64 19.90 -10.95 4.25
CA ILE A 64 18.51 -11.40 4.41
C ILE A 64 17.91 -11.10 5.79
N PRO A 65 18.56 -11.38 6.94
CA PRO A 65 17.95 -11.10 8.24
C PRO A 65 17.68 -9.61 8.47
N PHE A 66 18.53 -8.74 7.93
CA PHE A 66 18.32 -7.29 7.98
C PHE A 66 17.13 -6.86 7.13
N VAL A 67 17.01 -7.36 5.90
CA VAL A 67 15.87 -7.07 5.00
C VAL A 67 14.56 -7.51 5.64
N VAL A 68 14.52 -8.70 6.23
CA VAL A 68 13.34 -9.22 6.94
C VAL A 68 12.99 -8.34 8.15
N ALA A 69 13.98 -7.94 8.95
CA ALA A 69 13.77 -7.07 10.10
C ALA A 69 13.22 -5.70 9.68
N VAL A 70 13.80 -5.07 8.65
CA VAL A 70 13.32 -3.77 8.13
C VAL A 70 11.90 -3.91 7.57
N GLY A 71 11.61 -4.98 6.83
CA GLY A 71 10.26 -5.26 6.32
C GLY A 71 9.22 -5.39 7.44
N ALA A 72 9.56 -6.10 8.53
CA ALA A 72 8.68 -6.23 9.69
C ALA A 72 8.42 -4.88 10.37
N VAL A 73 9.46 -4.06 10.54
CA VAL A 73 9.33 -2.70 11.11
C VAL A 73 8.46 -1.82 10.22
N ALA A 74 8.65 -1.87 8.90
CA ALA A 74 7.86 -1.10 7.94
C ALA A 74 6.37 -1.49 7.96
N TRP A 75 6.07 -2.77 8.13
CA TRP A 75 4.70 -3.26 8.31
C TRP A 75 4.03 -2.65 9.54
N VAL A 76 4.69 -2.72 10.70
CA VAL A 76 4.18 -2.15 11.94
C VAL A 76 4.02 -0.63 11.80
N ALA A 77 5.00 0.05 11.20
CA ALA A 77 4.96 1.49 10.96
C ALA A 77 3.78 1.90 10.06
N SER A 78 3.48 1.12 9.00
CA SER A 78 2.34 1.36 8.12
C SER A 78 1.01 1.23 8.87
N ILE A 79 0.84 0.17 9.67
CA ILE A 79 -0.36 -0.01 10.52
C ILE A 79 -0.49 1.14 11.52
N MET A 80 0.61 1.56 12.15
CA MET A 80 0.61 2.70 13.06
C MET A 80 0.21 4.01 12.36
N LEU A 81 0.71 4.27 11.15
CA LEU A 81 0.33 5.43 10.36
C LEU A 81 -1.15 5.42 9.98
N ILE A 82 -1.71 4.27 9.62
CA ILE A 82 -3.16 4.16 9.35
C ILE A 82 -3.94 4.49 10.63
N ARG A 83 -3.61 3.84 11.75
CA ARG A 83 -4.36 4.00 13.01
C ARG A 83 -4.27 5.42 13.58
N HIS A 84 -3.11 6.08 13.48
CA HIS A 84 -2.93 7.44 13.97
C HIS A 84 -3.31 8.50 12.94
N GLY A 85 -3.28 8.18 11.65
CA GLY A 85 -3.57 9.09 10.55
C GLY A 85 -5.06 9.27 10.29
N VAL A 86 -5.90 8.24 10.54
CA VAL A 86 -7.34 8.29 10.29
C VAL A 86 -8.02 9.47 10.98
N ARG A 87 -7.80 9.70 12.27
CA ARG A 87 -8.42 10.82 13.00
C ARG A 87 -7.99 12.21 12.47
N PRO A 88 -6.69 12.56 12.44
CA PRO A 88 -6.24 13.89 12.03
C PRO A 88 -6.45 14.16 10.54
N LEU A 89 -6.29 13.16 9.66
CA LEU A 89 -6.43 13.37 8.22
C LEU A 89 -7.89 13.38 7.78
N LEU A 90 -8.72 12.48 8.32
CA LEU A 90 -10.13 12.39 7.95
C LEU A 90 -11.04 13.30 8.79
N HIS A 91 -10.50 14.00 9.80
CA HIS A 91 -11.25 14.87 10.71
C HIS A 91 -12.41 14.15 11.44
N ILE A 92 -12.24 12.86 11.76
CA ILE A 92 -13.26 12.06 12.45
C ILE A 92 -13.14 12.27 13.97
N SER A 93 -14.14 12.92 14.56
CA SER A 93 -14.23 13.10 16.02
C SER A 93 -14.70 11.84 16.75
N ASP A 94 -15.56 11.03 16.12
CA ASP A 94 -16.10 9.81 16.72
C ASP A 94 -15.06 8.67 16.74
N GLU A 95 -14.74 8.20 17.93
CA GLU A 95 -13.76 7.13 18.15
C GLU A 95 -14.16 5.81 17.49
N LYS A 96 -15.45 5.47 17.49
CA LYS A 96 -15.93 4.20 16.93
C LYS A 96 -15.80 4.20 15.42
N THR A 97 -16.15 5.31 14.78
CA THR A 97 -16.01 5.50 13.33
C THR A 97 -14.54 5.50 12.93
N ALA A 98 -13.67 6.20 13.67
CA ALA A 98 -12.23 6.20 13.40
C ALA A 98 -11.61 4.80 13.52
N HIS A 99 -11.94 4.03 14.57
CA HIS A 99 -11.47 2.66 14.70
C HIS A 99 -11.99 1.74 13.60
N TYR A 100 -13.25 1.89 13.19
CA TYR A 100 -13.82 1.12 12.09
C TYR A 100 -13.10 1.40 10.77
N VAL A 101 -12.94 2.67 10.40
CA VAL A 101 -12.24 3.06 9.17
C VAL A 101 -10.79 2.57 9.21
N ALA A 102 -10.08 2.72 10.34
CA ALA A 102 -8.72 2.22 10.47
C ALA A 102 -8.61 0.70 10.26
N ASN A 103 -9.54 -0.09 10.82
CA ASN A 103 -9.56 -1.55 10.63
C ASN A 103 -9.84 -1.94 9.19
N VAL A 104 -10.81 -1.29 8.55
CA VAL A 104 -11.11 -1.49 7.14
C VAL A 104 -9.89 -1.18 6.28
N VAL A 105 -9.28 -0.01 6.47
CA VAL A 105 -8.13 0.44 5.68
C VAL A 105 -6.94 -0.48 5.88
N THR A 106 -6.71 -0.95 7.10
CA THR A 106 -5.67 -1.94 7.37
C THR A 106 -5.96 -3.27 6.65
N GLY A 107 -7.18 -3.79 6.76
CA GLY A 107 -7.57 -5.03 6.10
C GLY A 107 -7.50 -4.93 4.57
N ALA A 108 -7.97 -3.83 4.02
CA ALA A 108 -7.92 -3.56 2.59
C ALA A 108 -6.46 -3.37 2.11
N GLY A 109 -5.62 -2.70 2.90
CA GLY A 109 -4.19 -2.59 2.65
C GLY A 109 -3.46 -3.94 2.61
N ILE A 110 -3.85 -4.90 3.45
CA ILE A 110 -3.32 -6.28 3.38
C ILE A 110 -3.73 -6.95 2.07
N ILE A 111 -4.99 -6.81 1.65
CA ILE A 111 -5.51 -7.36 0.39
C ILE A 111 -4.77 -6.73 -0.80
N ASP A 112 -4.60 -5.42 -0.80
CA ASP A 112 -3.86 -4.67 -1.81
C ASP A 112 -2.41 -5.15 -1.90
N TRP A 113 -1.77 -5.36 -0.75
CA TRP A 113 -0.40 -5.86 -0.70
C TRP A 113 -0.28 -7.26 -1.27
N ILE A 114 -1.20 -8.17 -0.96
CA ILE A 114 -1.25 -9.51 -1.58
C ILE A 114 -1.47 -9.40 -3.09
N GLY A 115 -2.40 -8.55 -3.54
CA GLY A 115 -2.63 -8.28 -4.95
C GLY A 115 -1.36 -7.79 -5.66
N LEU A 116 -0.63 -6.88 -5.02
CA LEU A 116 0.65 -6.37 -5.52
C LEU A 116 1.70 -7.48 -5.64
N LEU A 117 1.81 -8.37 -4.65
CA LEU A 117 2.71 -9.52 -4.70
C LEU A 117 2.37 -10.49 -5.83
N VAL A 118 1.08 -10.73 -6.07
CA VAL A 118 0.61 -11.58 -7.19
C VAL A 118 1.00 -10.94 -8.52
N VAL A 119 0.76 -9.64 -8.72
CA VAL A 119 1.16 -8.92 -9.94
C VAL A 119 2.68 -8.98 -10.14
N CYS A 120 3.47 -8.75 -9.07
CA CYS A 120 4.93 -8.90 -9.12
C CYS A 120 5.37 -10.31 -9.52
N ALA A 121 4.76 -11.34 -8.93
CA ALA A 121 5.07 -12.73 -9.24
C ALA A 121 4.71 -13.09 -10.68
N MET A 122 3.58 -12.60 -11.21
CA MET A 122 3.18 -12.78 -12.61
C MET A 122 4.13 -12.06 -13.57
N LEU A 123 4.57 -10.84 -13.24
CA LEU A 123 5.56 -10.12 -14.05
C LEU A 123 6.91 -10.84 -14.06
N LEU A 124 7.35 -11.35 -12.90
CA LEU A 124 8.57 -12.16 -12.78
C LEU A 124 8.46 -13.47 -13.57
N SER A 125 7.31 -14.14 -13.53
CA SER A 125 7.12 -15.41 -14.25
C SER A 125 7.10 -15.21 -15.76
N ILE A 126 6.49 -14.12 -16.26
CA ILE A 126 6.58 -13.74 -17.68
C ILE A 126 8.03 -13.46 -18.06
N LEU A 127 8.79 -12.76 -17.20
CA LEU A 127 10.18 -12.40 -17.48
C LEU A 127 11.11 -13.61 -17.48
N LEU A 128 10.96 -14.52 -16.50
CA LEU A 128 11.70 -15.77 -16.42
C LEU A 128 11.29 -16.75 -17.53
N GLY A 129 10.01 -16.86 -17.85
CA GLY A 129 9.48 -17.72 -18.90
C GLY A 129 9.94 -17.29 -20.30
N VAL A 130 9.96 -15.98 -20.57
CA VAL A 130 10.55 -15.42 -21.81
C VAL A 130 12.06 -15.64 -21.82
N TRP A 131 12.76 -15.46 -20.70
CA TRP A 131 14.20 -15.73 -20.63
C TRP A 131 14.52 -17.20 -20.97
N THR A 132 13.79 -18.18 -20.41
CA THR A 132 13.98 -19.61 -20.73
C THR A 132 13.65 -20.00 -22.16
N ALA A 133 12.77 -19.26 -22.85
CA ALA A 133 12.44 -19.52 -24.25
C ALA A 133 13.47 -18.97 -25.25
N MET A 134 14.43 -18.16 -24.77
CA MET A 134 15.47 -17.52 -25.58
C MET A 134 16.86 -18.20 -25.45
N ILE A 135 17.01 -19.20 -24.57
CA ILE A 135 18.22 -20.02 -24.38
C ILE A 135 17.99 -21.39 -25.03
#